data_AF-A0A1H6EYK9-F1
#
_entry.id   AF-A0A1H6EYK9-F1
#
_cell.length_a   1.000
_cell.length_b   1.000
_cell.length_c   1.000
_cell.angle_alpha   90.00
_cell.angle_beta   90.00
_cell.angle_gamma   90.00
#
_symmetry.space_group_name_H-M   'P 1'
#
loop_
_entity.id
_entity.type
_entity.pdbx_description
1 polymer ?
#
loop_
_entity_poly.entity_id
_entity_poly.type
_entity_poly.pdbx_seq_one_letter_code
_entity_poly.pdbx_strand_id
1 'polypeptide(L)'
;MATTIHKPTAAGTIAAAHRPVDYVWAVARISIGWVFLWAFLDKTFGWGFATPANRAWIEGGSPTTGFLKGSGENALGGFFSGLAGHAWVDWLFMAGLLGIGLALTLAAGLRIA
;
A
#
# COMPACT_ATOMS: atom_id res chain seq x y z
N MET A 1 19.23 36.19 53.06
CA MET A 1 19.39 35.27 51.91
C MET A 1 18.02 34.72 51.56
N ALA A 2 17.38 35.20 50.49
CA ALA A 2 16.05 34.76 50.07
C ALA A 2 16.19 33.91 48.79
N THR A 3 15.81 32.65 48.88
CA THR A 3 15.86 31.68 47.78
C THR A 3 14.60 31.83 46.91
N THR A 4 14.73 32.42 45.73
CA THR A 4 13.64 32.44 44.74
C THR A 4 13.55 31.10 44.03
N ILE A 5 12.50 30.31 44.33
CA ILE A 5 12.17 29.09 43.61
C ILE A 5 11.66 29.46 42.21
N HIS A 6 12.42 29.08 41.17
CA HIS A 6 11.91 29.10 39.80
C HIS A 6 10.89 27.97 39.64
N LYS A 7 9.61 28.34 39.53
CA LYS A 7 8.56 27.43 39.06
C LYS A 7 8.91 27.06 37.61
N PRO A 8 9.09 25.78 37.26
CA PRO A 8 9.22 25.40 35.87
C PRO A 8 7.91 25.76 35.20
N THR A 9 7.92 26.77 34.33
CA THR A 9 6.85 27.00 33.38
C THR A 9 6.83 25.75 32.52
N ALA A 10 5.86 24.87 32.75
CA ALA A 10 5.56 23.79 31.83
C ALA A 10 5.32 24.47 30.48
N ALA A 11 6.32 24.41 29.59
CA ALA A 11 6.19 24.83 28.22
C ALA A 11 5.04 24.01 27.67
N GLY A 12 3.89 24.67 27.53
CA GLY A 12 2.68 24.04 27.05
C GLY A 12 3.03 23.31 25.77
N THR A 13 2.81 22.01 25.77
CA THR A 13 2.74 21.22 24.55
C THR A 13 1.77 21.97 23.66
N ILE A 14 2.29 22.73 22.69
CA ILE A 14 1.45 23.33 21.67
C ILE A 14 0.90 22.12 20.93
N ALA A 15 -0.31 21.70 21.29
CA ALA A 15 -1.08 20.77 20.49
C ALA A 15 -1.19 21.45 19.13
N ALA A 16 -0.34 21.02 18.18
CA ALA A 16 -0.32 21.59 16.85
C ALA A 16 -1.74 21.48 16.29
N ALA A 17 -2.40 22.62 16.11
CA ALA A 17 -3.75 22.64 15.57
C ALA A 17 -3.70 21.95 14.20
N HIS A 18 -4.42 20.83 14.04
CA HIS A 18 -4.46 20.09 12.78
C HIS A 18 -4.92 21.04 11.69
N ARG A 19 -4.05 21.28 10.71
CA ARG A 19 -4.37 22.15 9.60
C ARG A 19 -5.23 21.35 8.62
N PRO A 20 -6.15 21.99 7.89
CA PRO A 20 -6.95 21.30 6.85
C PRO A 20 -6.10 20.48 5.87
N VAL A 21 -4.88 20.95 5.57
CA VAL A 21 -3.92 20.24 4.72
C VAL A 21 -3.48 18.88 5.28
N ASP A 22 -3.43 18.71 6.60
CA ASP A 22 -3.01 17.46 7.25
C ASP A 22 -4.07 16.37 7.03
N TYR A 23 -5.36 16.73 7.03
CA TYR A 23 -6.46 15.82 6.67
C TYR A 23 -6.44 15.45 5.19
N VAL A 24 -6.15 16.40 4.30
CA VAL A 24 -6.04 16.14 2.85
C VAL A 24 -4.95 15.11 2.58
N TRP A 25 -3.78 15.26 3.21
CA TRP A 25 -2.70 14.28 3.08
C TRP A 25 -3.06 12.91 3.66
N ALA A 26 -3.76 12.87 4.80
CA ALA A 26 -4.23 11.62 5.38
C ALA A 26 -5.21 10.89 4.46
N VAL A 27 -6.20 11.60 3.89
CA VAL A 27 -7.16 11.04 2.95
C VAL A 27 -6.46 10.57 1.68
N ALA A 28 -5.59 11.39 1.08
CA ALA A 28 -4.85 11.01 -0.13
C ALA A 28 -4.05 9.71 0.08
N ARG A 29 -3.36 9.60 1.22
CA ARG A 29 -2.58 8.41 1.59
C ARG A 29 -3.46 7.16 1.74
N ILE A 30 -4.57 7.28 2.45
CA ILE A 30 -5.53 6.19 2.63
C ILE A 30 -6.14 5.79 1.29
N SER A 31 -6.52 6.75 0.44
CA SER A 31 -7.06 6.49 -0.89
C SER A 31 -6.07 5.70 -1.76
N ILE A 32 -4.79 6.07 -1.77
CA ILE A 32 -3.76 5.32 -2.50
C ILE A 32 -3.61 3.91 -1.93
N GLY A 33 -3.54 3.76 -0.60
CA GLY A 33 -3.50 2.44 0.05
C GLY A 33 -4.70 1.57 -0.28
N TRP A 34 -5.90 2.17 -0.31
CA TRP A 34 -7.14 1.51 -0.67
C TRP A 34 -7.13 0.99 -2.10
N VAL A 35 -6.56 1.73 -3.07
CA VAL A 35 -6.40 1.25 -4.45
C VAL A 35 -5.57 -0.03 -4.51
N PHE A 36 -4.47 -0.13 -3.74
CA PHE A 36 -3.64 -1.34 -3.69
C PHE A 36 -4.37 -2.52 -3.01
N LEU A 37 -5.08 -2.27 -1.90
CA LEU A 37 -5.87 -3.29 -1.23
C LEU A 37 -7.01 -3.80 -2.12
N TRP A 38 -7.68 -2.89 -2.83
CA TRP A 38 -8.72 -3.25 -3.79
C TRP A 38 -8.14 -4.09 -4.93
N ALA A 39 -6.99 -3.71 -5.47
CA ALA A 39 -6.32 -4.49 -6.51
C ALA A 39 -5.95 -5.91 -6.05
N PHE A 40 -5.56 -6.07 -4.77
CA PHE A 40 -5.35 -7.38 -4.16
C PHE A 40 -6.65 -8.17 -4.06
N LEU A 41 -7.73 -7.56 -3.55
CA LEU A 41 -9.04 -8.22 -3.39
C LEU A 41 -9.62 -8.63 -4.74
N ASP A 42 -9.64 -7.73 -5.72
CA ASP A 42 -10.15 -8.01 -7.07
C ASP A 42 -9.36 -9.12 -7.76
N LYS A 43 -8.02 -9.15 -7.65
CA LYS A 43 -7.22 -10.24 -8.22
C LYS A 43 -7.37 -11.55 -7.46
N THR A 44 -7.60 -11.49 -6.16
CA THR A 44 -7.79 -12.68 -5.32
C THR A 44 -9.13 -13.35 -5.63
N PHE A 45 -10.21 -12.57 -5.64
CA PHE A 45 -11.60 -13.08 -5.73
C PHE A 45 -12.22 -12.97 -7.12
N GLY A 46 -11.66 -12.17 -8.04
CA GLY A 46 -12.15 -12.04 -9.41
C GLY A 46 -13.51 -11.37 -9.53
N TRP A 47 -13.72 -10.24 -8.86
CA TRP A 47 -14.99 -9.50 -8.87
C TRP A 47 -15.33 -8.81 -10.20
N GLY A 48 -14.47 -8.95 -11.21
CA GLY A 48 -14.75 -8.49 -12.58
C GLY A 48 -14.44 -7.01 -12.82
N PHE A 49 -13.80 -6.30 -11.89
CA PHE A 49 -13.41 -4.90 -12.10
C PHE A 49 -12.20 -4.82 -13.04
N ALA A 50 -11.12 -5.53 -12.71
CA ALA A 50 -9.97 -5.71 -13.59
C ALA A 50 -9.70 -7.20 -13.87
N THR A 51 -10.13 -8.08 -12.95
CA THR A 51 -9.92 -9.52 -13.03
C THR A 51 -11.26 -10.24 -13.16
N PRO A 52 -11.57 -10.86 -14.31
CA PRO A 52 -12.76 -11.71 -14.41
C PRO A 52 -12.62 -12.95 -13.51
N ALA A 53 -13.75 -13.48 -13.05
CA ALA A 53 -13.80 -14.60 -12.09
C ALA A 53 -12.89 -15.77 -12.49
N ASN A 54 -12.93 -16.17 -13.77
CA ASN A 54 -12.12 -17.26 -14.34
C ASN A 54 -10.59 -17.04 -14.31
N ARG A 55 -10.14 -15.85 -13.93
CA ARG A 55 -8.73 -15.48 -13.77
C ARG A 55 -8.39 -15.07 -12.34
N ALA A 56 -9.31 -15.30 -11.39
CA ALA A 56 -9.07 -15.10 -9.98
C ALA A 56 -7.93 -15.99 -9.49
N TRP A 57 -7.16 -15.49 -8.53
CA TRP A 57 -6.05 -16.25 -7.97
C TRP A 57 -6.51 -17.52 -7.24
N ILE A 58 -7.67 -17.45 -6.56
CA ILE A 58 -8.28 -18.63 -5.91
C ILE A 58 -8.75 -19.70 -6.90
N GLU A 59 -9.01 -19.34 -8.16
CA GLU A 59 -9.39 -20.26 -9.23
C GLU A 59 -8.15 -20.81 -9.99
N GLY A 60 -6.94 -20.50 -9.52
CA GLY A 60 -5.68 -20.91 -10.16
C GLY A 60 -5.20 -19.97 -11.26
N GLY A 61 -5.84 -18.80 -11.42
CA GLY A 61 -5.34 -17.74 -12.29
C GLY A 61 -4.01 -17.17 -11.78
N SER A 62 -3.13 -16.79 -12.70
CA SER A 62 -1.83 -16.16 -12.37
C SER A 62 -1.93 -14.63 -12.48
N PRO A 63 -1.86 -13.89 -11.36
CA PRO A 63 -1.89 -12.43 -11.36
C PRO A 63 -0.77 -11.78 -12.18
N THR A 64 0.42 -12.38 -12.18
CA THR A 64 1.58 -11.84 -12.88
C THR A 64 1.52 -12.10 -14.38
N THR A 65 0.84 -13.17 -14.82
CA THR A 65 0.69 -13.47 -16.24
C THR A 65 -0.07 -12.38 -16.98
N GLY A 66 -1.12 -11.80 -16.38
CA GLY A 66 -1.85 -10.68 -16.98
C GLY A 66 -1.10 -9.34 -16.89
N PHE A 67 -0.38 -9.11 -15.80
CA PHE A 67 0.26 -7.83 -15.52
C PHE A 67 1.63 -7.67 -16.20
N LEU A 68 2.43 -8.75 -16.26
CA LEU A 68 3.80 -8.72 -16.79
C LEU A 68 3.86 -9.05 -18.28
N LYS A 69 2.97 -9.91 -18.82
CA LYS A 69 2.92 -10.13 -20.28
C LYS A 69 2.37 -8.92 -21.05
N GLY A 70 1.55 -8.08 -20.41
CA GLY A 70 1.12 -6.80 -20.98
C GLY A 70 2.25 -5.79 -21.20
N SER A 71 3.39 -5.98 -20.53
CA SER A 71 4.60 -5.13 -20.68
C SER A 71 5.54 -5.59 -21.79
N GLY A 72 5.11 -6.55 -22.63
CA GLY A 72 5.92 -7.27 -23.62
C GLY A 72 6.59 -6.42 -24.70
N GLU A 73 6.23 -5.14 -24.83
CA GLU A 73 6.81 -4.21 -25.81
C GLU A 73 8.09 -3.50 -25.31
N ASN A 74 8.48 -3.70 -24.04
CA ASN A 74 9.63 -3.01 -23.44
C ASN A 74 10.91 -3.86 -23.49
N ALA A 75 12.08 -3.23 -23.45
CA ALA A 75 13.40 -3.87 -23.56
C ALA A 75 13.67 -5.03 -22.56
N LEU A 76 12.91 -5.11 -21.47
CA LEU A 76 12.97 -6.18 -20.45
C LEU A 76 11.78 -7.16 -20.52
N GLY A 77 10.90 -7.03 -21.51
CA GLY A 77 9.66 -7.80 -21.64
C GLY A 77 9.88 -9.31 -21.70
N GLY A 78 10.97 -9.77 -22.32
CA GLY A 78 11.36 -11.18 -22.33
C GLY A 78 11.74 -11.72 -20.95
N PHE A 79 12.45 -10.92 -20.14
CA PHE A 79 12.82 -11.29 -18.76
C PHE A 79 11.58 -11.36 -17.86
N PHE A 80 10.71 -10.34 -17.91
CA PHE A 80 9.47 -10.32 -17.13
C PHE A 80 8.47 -11.39 -17.57
N SER A 81 8.39 -11.69 -18.88
CA SER A 81 7.54 -12.77 -19.40
C SER A 81 8.05 -14.16 -19.01
N GLY A 82 9.36 -14.35 -18.86
CA GLY A 82 9.96 -15.59 -18.36
C GLY A 82 9.73 -15.81 -16.87
N LEU A 83 9.61 -14.73 -16.09
CA LEU A 83 9.25 -14.80 -14.67
C LEU A 83 7.73 -14.92 -14.45
N ALA A 84 6.92 -14.35 -15.35
CA ALA A 84 5.46 -14.37 -15.27
C ALA A 84 4.90 -15.80 -15.29
N GLY A 85 3.92 -16.08 -14.44
CA GLY A 85 3.29 -17.40 -14.36
C GLY A 85 3.95 -18.38 -13.40
N HIS A 86 5.07 -18.01 -12.77
CA HIS A 86 5.61 -18.79 -11.67
C HIS A 86 4.83 -18.52 -10.38
N ALA A 87 4.37 -19.58 -9.72
CA ALA A 87 3.57 -19.50 -8.50
C ALA A 87 4.25 -18.67 -7.38
N TRP A 88 5.58 -18.73 -7.25
CA TRP A 88 6.31 -17.94 -6.25
C TRP A 88 6.31 -16.44 -6.57
N VAL A 89 6.32 -16.05 -7.85
CA VAL A 89 6.25 -14.65 -8.29
C VAL A 89 4.84 -14.12 -8.07
N ASP A 90 3.82 -14.94 -8.32
CA ASP A 90 2.42 -14.60 -8.03
C ASP A 90 2.20 -14.34 -6.54
N TRP A 91 2.76 -15.20 -5.67
CA TRP A 91 2.75 -15.00 -4.22
C TRP A 91 3.48 -13.72 -3.80
N LEU A 92 4.68 -13.47 -4.33
CA LEU A 92 5.46 -12.27 -4.01
C LEU A 92 4.74 -10.99 -4.47
N PHE A 93 4.13 -11.02 -5.65
CA PHE A 93 3.35 -9.92 -6.19
C PHE A 93 2.11 -9.63 -5.34
N MET A 94 1.38 -10.67 -4.93
CA MET A 94 0.23 -10.54 -4.03
C MET A 94 0.63 -10.03 -2.64
N ALA A 95 1.71 -10.56 -2.07
CA ALA A 95 2.26 -10.09 -0.81
C ALA A 95 2.70 -8.62 -0.88
N GLY A 96 3.29 -8.19 -2.01
CA GLY A 96 3.66 -6.80 -2.24
C GLY A 96 2.44 -5.87 -2.29
N LEU A 97 1.39 -6.24 -3.04
CA LEU A 97 0.15 -5.46 -3.11
C LEU A 97 -0.51 -5.32 -1.73
N LEU A 98 -0.65 -6.44 -1.01
CA LEU A 98 -1.23 -6.45 0.34
C LEU A 98 -0.35 -5.64 1.31
N GLY A 99 0.96 -5.86 1.30
CA GLY A 99 1.91 -5.20 2.19
C GLY A 99 1.93 -3.68 2.03
N ILE A 100 2.03 -3.19 0.79
CA ILE A 100 2.01 -1.75 0.49
C ILE A 100 0.62 -1.16 0.81
N GLY A 101 -0.45 -1.84 0.42
CA GLY A 101 -1.82 -1.42 0.72
C GLY A 101 -2.06 -1.25 2.23
N LEU A 102 -1.62 -2.22 3.04
CA LEU A 102 -1.71 -2.14 4.50
C LEU A 102 -0.79 -1.06 5.09
N ALA A 103 0.45 -0.93 4.61
CA ALA A 103 1.37 0.11 5.10
C ALA A 103 0.81 1.52 4.87
N LEU A 104 0.28 1.78 3.67
CA LEU A 104 -0.33 3.06 3.30
C LEU A 104 -1.69 3.28 3.98
N THR A 105 -2.44 2.24 4.32
CA THR A 105 -3.71 2.40 5.02
C THR A 105 -3.51 2.59 6.53
N LEU A 106 -2.70 1.73 7.17
CA LEU A 106 -2.52 1.70 8.63
C LEU A 106 -1.61 2.78 9.20
N ALA A 107 -0.88 3.52 8.34
CA ALA A 107 0.18 4.43 8.79
C ALA A 107 1.28 3.73 9.58
N ALA A 108 1.51 2.45 9.29
CA ALA A 108 2.57 1.68 9.95
C ALA A 108 3.93 2.38 9.83
N GLY A 109 4.23 2.99 8.68
CA GLY A 109 5.47 3.76 8.47
C GLY A 109 5.56 5.11 9.21
N LEU A 110 4.45 5.64 9.75
CA LEU A 110 4.43 6.90 10.52
C LEU A 110 4.17 6.68 12.02
N ARG A 111 3.71 5.49 12.41
CA ARG A 111 3.52 5.08 13.82
C ARG A 111 4.75 4.43 14.43
N ILE A 112 5.69 3.95 13.60
CA ILE A 112 6.92 3.27 14.04
C ILE A 112 8.14 4.22 13.95
N ALA A 113 8.06 5.27 13.13
CA ALA A 113 9.10 6.31 13.00
C ALA A 113 8.93 7.41 14.05
#